data_AF-A0A941Z082-F1
#
_entry.id   AF-A0A941Z082-F1
#
_cell.length_a   1.000
_cell.length_b   1.000
_cell.length_c   1.000
_cell.angle_alpha   90.00
_cell.angle_beta   90.00
_cell.angle_gamma   90.00
#
_symmetry.space_group_name_H-M   'P 1'
#
loop_
_entity.id
_entity.type
_entity.pdbx_description
1 polymer ?
#
loop_
_entity_poly.entity_id
_entity_poly.type
_entity_poly.pdbx_seq_one_letter_code
_entity_poly.pdbx_strand_id
1 'polypeptide(L)'
;TAKAPASTPSGAATAQEPAGEPALALTIDQVAVRGGAVNWHDESTASDDAPAADLRVSRLALNAKSIAWPLQKPFAFDGTLALAGADVPTPARTAPAASAAPPARGGAKGQARDSRKPQAKAEAEAVAPATPAGPATLAFDGQASDRQAELTLRAAQVPLGLAQPYLAAYLVPRLTGRVQAEASLSWAAPQGRGAAPDWSAKARQVVLEQLLLRGEPMVATKRDEARELPAEASSSGPRESRPARAARAPRKAATITRARRADDPRAPDELASIERVELTDAQVDGKSHAVTVARLQVQGPRVDVERDAQQHWMAERWLRTPQGAAEPGAQAGGKPTGAADTPWSVRLDELALTGGIVGWRDEGMRRVARAELSDLQIAARKLTLDGKQPMEIELKTGVGTGRRSGGEPGRLAWRGQVGLEPLSAQGTLEAARLPVQAFEPYFGDLLNVDLLRADAGFKGRVAFTQTAHGPRLRVEGDARVEELRTFSRPGTAVSGDAPVPAAGASAPANATRAEVKSQAALAPTAARSATGLGSERLRRKQLRLDAPDPRLEPGQ
;
A
#
# COMPACT_ATOMS: atom_id res chain seq x y z
N THR A 1 39.96 78.80 -53.36
CA THR A 1 39.49 78.22 -52.07
C THR A 1 38.09 77.67 -52.27
N ALA A 2 37.89 76.36 -52.18
CA ALA A 2 36.59 75.72 -52.40
C ALA A 2 36.38 74.52 -51.46
N LYS A 3 35.18 74.41 -50.88
CA LYS A 3 34.70 73.40 -49.91
C LYS A 3 33.19 73.61 -49.81
N ALA A 4 32.26 72.64 -49.87
CA ALA A 4 32.23 71.19 -50.16
C ALA A 4 30.82 70.91 -50.78
N PRO A 5 30.03 69.84 -50.52
CA PRO A 5 30.29 68.49 -50.01
C PRO A 5 29.71 67.33 -50.87
N ALA A 6 30.38 66.17 -50.87
CA ALA A 6 29.97 64.88 -50.25
C ALA A 6 29.21 63.88 -51.15
N SER A 7 29.73 62.66 -51.18
CA SER A 7 29.15 61.49 -51.86
C SER A 7 29.08 60.32 -50.87
N THR A 8 27.96 59.60 -50.86
CA THR A 8 27.74 58.42 -50.02
C THR A 8 28.49 57.19 -50.58
N PRO A 9 29.15 56.39 -49.73
CA PRO A 9 29.56 55.04 -50.10
C PRO A 9 28.46 54.01 -49.82
N SER A 10 28.41 53.03 -50.71
CA SER A 10 27.49 51.90 -50.80
C SER A 10 27.09 51.21 -49.47
N GLY A 11 25.83 50.77 -49.39
CA GLY A 11 25.35 49.93 -48.29
C GLY A 11 25.99 48.53 -48.31
N ALA A 12 26.31 48.01 -47.13
CA ALA A 12 26.81 46.64 -46.97
C ALA A 12 25.70 45.64 -47.27
N ALA A 13 26.03 44.58 -48.01
CA ALA A 13 25.07 43.53 -48.37
C ALA A 13 24.57 42.79 -47.12
N THR A 14 23.25 42.62 -47.03
CA THR A 14 22.64 41.71 -46.06
C THR A 14 23.06 40.28 -46.42
N ALA A 15 23.78 39.61 -45.53
CA ALA A 15 24.14 38.21 -45.72
C ALA A 15 22.87 37.35 -45.69
N GLN A 16 22.40 36.95 -46.86
CA GLN A 16 21.25 36.08 -47.01
C GLN A 16 21.65 34.66 -46.61
N GLU A 17 20.99 34.11 -45.60
CA GLU A 17 21.15 32.73 -45.14
C GLU A 17 20.97 31.78 -46.34
N PRO A 18 21.88 30.80 -46.57
CA PRO A 18 21.82 29.98 -47.76
C PRO A 18 20.52 29.18 -47.79
N ALA A 19 19.75 29.34 -48.87
CA ALA A 19 18.52 28.61 -49.07
C ALA A 19 18.80 27.10 -49.02
N GLY A 20 18.23 26.42 -48.02
CA GLY A 20 18.44 25.00 -47.80
C GLY A 20 18.07 24.16 -49.02
N GLU A 21 18.79 23.06 -49.22
CA GLU A 21 18.55 22.10 -50.31
C GLU A 21 17.08 21.66 -50.36
N PRO A 22 16.55 21.34 -51.56
CA PRO A 22 15.17 20.88 -51.70
C PRO A 22 14.97 19.58 -50.92
N ALA A 23 14.32 19.70 -49.75
CA ALA A 23 13.98 18.55 -48.92
C ALA A 23 13.10 17.57 -49.72
N LEU A 24 13.51 16.30 -49.75
CA LEU A 24 12.76 15.23 -50.40
C LEU A 24 11.32 15.19 -49.87
N ALA A 25 10.34 15.38 -50.75
CA ALA A 25 8.93 15.22 -50.43
C ALA A 25 8.44 13.85 -50.92
N LEU A 26 7.87 13.04 -50.02
CA LEU A 26 7.37 11.70 -50.31
C LEU A 26 5.97 11.52 -49.69
N THR A 27 5.01 11.03 -50.46
CA THR A 27 3.67 10.68 -49.97
C THR A 27 3.44 9.18 -50.07
N ILE A 28 2.91 8.58 -49.00
CA ILE A 28 2.58 7.16 -48.90
C ILE A 28 1.12 7.06 -48.44
N ASP A 29 0.24 6.60 -49.34
CA ASP A 29 -1.21 6.56 -49.10
C ASP A 29 -1.58 5.58 -47.98
N GLN A 30 -0.93 4.41 -47.95
CA GLN A 30 -1.15 3.40 -46.91
C GLN A 30 0.10 2.54 -46.67
N VAL A 31 0.38 2.25 -45.40
CA VAL A 31 1.26 1.18 -44.95
C VAL A 31 0.43 0.20 -44.11
N ALA A 32 0.61 -1.11 -44.33
CA ALA A 32 -0.08 -2.14 -43.56
C ALA A 32 0.90 -3.27 -43.18
N VAL A 33 1.08 -3.49 -41.88
CA VAL A 33 1.82 -4.60 -41.29
C VAL A 33 0.83 -5.58 -40.68
N ARG A 34 1.04 -6.90 -40.86
CA ARG A 34 0.17 -7.95 -40.29
C ARG A 34 1.02 -9.13 -39.83
N GLY A 35 0.70 -9.65 -38.64
CA GLY A 35 1.40 -10.80 -38.07
C GLY A 35 2.83 -10.50 -37.63
N GLY A 36 3.20 -9.22 -37.47
CA GLY A 36 4.54 -8.82 -37.04
C GLY A 36 4.86 -9.34 -35.64
N ALA A 37 6.15 -9.52 -35.38
CA ALA A 37 6.69 -9.80 -34.05
C ALA A 37 7.84 -8.83 -33.76
N VAL A 38 7.90 -8.34 -32.53
CA VAL A 38 8.97 -7.45 -32.06
C VAL A 38 9.40 -7.97 -30.69
N ASN A 39 10.69 -8.26 -30.54
CA ASN A 39 11.28 -8.48 -29.23
C ASN A 39 11.97 -7.18 -28.85
N TRP A 40 11.62 -6.63 -27.70
CA TRP A 40 12.26 -5.46 -27.11
C TRP A 40 13.00 -5.88 -25.85
N HIS A 41 14.24 -5.43 -25.74
CA HIS A 41 15.15 -5.73 -24.65
C HIS A 41 15.71 -4.40 -24.14
N ASP A 42 15.61 -4.18 -22.83
CA ASP A 42 16.03 -2.93 -22.19
C ASP A 42 17.07 -3.21 -21.09
N GLU A 43 18.33 -3.18 -21.50
CA GLU A 43 19.50 -3.37 -20.63
C GLU A 43 19.59 -2.28 -19.53
N SER A 44 18.94 -1.12 -19.68
CA SER A 44 19.00 -0.05 -18.67
C SER A 44 18.31 -0.40 -17.35
N THR A 45 17.50 -1.47 -17.35
CA THR A 45 16.84 -2.01 -16.15
C THR A 45 17.59 -3.17 -15.50
N ALA A 46 18.69 -3.64 -16.09
CA ALA A 46 19.48 -4.72 -15.53
C ALA A 46 20.15 -4.27 -14.21
N SER A 47 20.09 -5.13 -13.19
CA SER A 47 20.79 -4.95 -11.92
C SER A 47 21.19 -6.31 -11.34
N ASP A 48 22.06 -6.33 -10.33
CA ASP A 48 22.53 -7.58 -9.71
C ASP A 48 21.38 -8.47 -9.19
N ASP A 49 20.23 -7.87 -8.83
CA ASP A 49 19.06 -8.57 -8.29
C ASP A 49 17.89 -8.73 -9.29
N ALA A 50 17.96 -8.13 -10.49
CA ALA A 50 16.87 -8.18 -11.46
C ALA A 50 17.36 -8.19 -12.92
N PRO A 51 16.82 -9.09 -13.77
CA PRO A 51 17.18 -9.14 -15.18
C PRO A 51 16.67 -7.90 -15.92
N ALA A 52 17.32 -7.59 -17.05
CA ALA A 52 16.84 -6.63 -18.03
C ALA A 52 15.37 -6.91 -18.43
N ALA A 53 14.63 -5.86 -18.79
CA ALA A 53 13.26 -6.00 -19.23
C ALA A 53 13.19 -6.60 -20.63
N ASP A 54 12.52 -7.74 -20.73
CA ASP A 54 12.20 -8.43 -21.99
C ASP A 54 10.70 -8.34 -22.28
N LEU A 55 10.34 -7.68 -23.37
CA LEU A 55 8.97 -7.61 -23.87
C LEU A 55 8.86 -8.27 -25.24
N ARG A 56 8.05 -9.33 -25.36
CA ARG A 56 7.75 -9.95 -26.65
C ARG A 56 6.38 -9.52 -27.14
N VAL A 57 6.38 -8.86 -28.30
CA VAL A 57 5.19 -8.47 -29.03
C VAL A 57 4.97 -9.48 -30.15
N SER A 58 3.74 -9.99 -30.25
CA SER A 58 3.32 -10.93 -31.29
C SER A 58 2.03 -10.46 -31.94
N ARG A 59 1.73 -10.98 -33.13
CA ARG A 59 0.50 -10.65 -33.88
C ARG A 59 0.31 -9.13 -34.09
N LEU A 60 1.40 -8.39 -34.22
CA LEU A 60 1.35 -6.96 -34.53
C LEU A 60 0.63 -6.75 -35.86
N ALA A 61 -0.48 -6.03 -35.81
CA ALA A 61 -1.16 -5.44 -36.94
C ALA A 61 -1.09 -3.92 -36.78
N LEU A 62 -0.62 -3.24 -37.81
CA LEU A 62 -0.52 -1.77 -37.87
C LEU A 62 -0.99 -1.32 -39.24
N ASN A 63 -1.91 -0.39 -39.30
CA ASN A 63 -2.26 0.36 -40.49
C ASN A 63 -1.89 1.83 -40.26
N ALA A 64 -1.24 2.46 -41.23
CA ALA A 64 -1.01 3.90 -41.25
C ALA A 64 -1.44 4.45 -42.62
N LYS A 65 -2.03 5.64 -42.66
CA LYS A 65 -2.63 6.24 -43.86
C LYS A 65 -2.25 7.71 -44.02
N SER A 66 -2.10 8.13 -45.27
CA SER A 66 -1.84 9.53 -45.65
C SER A 66 -0.53 10.09 -45.08
N ILE A 67 0.53 9.27 -45.05
CA ILE A 67 1.85 9.70 -44.56
C ILE A 67 2.47 10.64 -45.60
N ALA A 68 2.75 11.87 -45.20
CA ALA A 68 3.49 12.83 -46.03
C ALA A 68 4.81 13.17 -45.32
N TRP A 69 5.94 12.91 -45.97
CA TRP A 69 7.28 13.28 -45.50
C TRP A 69 7.70 14.62 -46.15
N PRO A 70 8.29 15.57 -45.41
CA PRO A 70 8.45 15.58 -43.95
C PRO A 70 7.10 15.63 -43.21
N LEU A 71 7.03 15.03 -42.01
CA LEU A 71 5.81 14.66 -41.25
C LEU A 71 4.96 15.83 -40.71
N GLN A 72 4.91 16.95 -41.42
CA GLN A 72 4.23 18.20 -41.04
C GLN A 72 2.70 18.10 -41.06
N LYS A 73 2.15 17.15 -41.84
CA LYS A 73 0.71 16.87 -41.89
C LYS A 73 0.38 15.69 -40.98
N PRO A 74 -0.68 15.76 -40.15
CA PRO A 74 -1.14 14.63 -39.38
C PRO A 74 -1.47 13.43 -40.28
N PHE A 75 -0.85 12.29 -40.02
CA PHE A 75 -1.20 11.00 -40.62
C PHE A 75 -1.90 10.13 -39.58
N ALA A 76 -2.90 9.36 -40.02
CA ALA A 76 -3.69 8.52 -39.12
C ALA A 76 -3.07 7.12 -39.02
N PHE A 77 -3.13 6.51 -37.84
CA PHE A 77 -2.70 5.14 -37.63
C PHE A 77 -3.64 4.38 -36.68
N ASP A 78 -3.78 3.09 -36.90
CA ASP A 78 -4.52 2.16 -36.07
C ASP A 78 -3.77 0.83 -35.97
N GLY A 79 -3.91 0.12 -34.86
CA GLY A 79 -3.21 -1.14 -34.67
C GLY A 79 -3.67 -1.95 -33.48
N THR A 80 -3.25 -3.21 -33.50
CA THR A 80 -3.42 -4.17 -32.40
C THR A 80 -2.17 -5.01 -32.27
N LEU A 81 -1.85 -5.40 -31.04
CA LEU A 81 -0.75 -6.29 -30.74
C LEU A 81 -1.09 -7.19 -29.55
N ALA A 82 -0.43 -8.34 -29.48
CA ALA A 82 -0.52 -9.25 -28.35
C ALA A 82 0.79 -9.27 -27.58
N LEU A 83 0.71 -9.04 -26.27
CA LEU A 83 1.86 -9.01 -25.38
C LEU A 83 2.11 -10.41 -24.80
N ALA A 84 3.37 -10.82 -24.79
CA ALA A 84 3.84 -12.03 -24.13
C ALA A 84 5.12 -11.70 -23.35
N GLY A 85 5.12 -11.90 -22.04
CA GLY A 85 6.29 -11.69 -21.21
C GLY A 85 6.01 -11.94 -19.73
N ALA A 86 7.06 -12.37 -19.03
CA ALA A 86 7.10 -12.85 -17.65
C ALA A 86 6.13 -14.03 -17.33
N ASP A 87 6.71 -15.16 -16.90
CA ASP A 87 5.96 -16.33 -16.46
C ASP A 87 4.88 -15.98 -15.42
N VAL A 88 3.61 -16.10 -15.81
CA VAL A 88 2.54 -16.33 -14.85
C VAL A 88 2.62 -17.82 -14.50
N PRO A 89 2.98 -18.20 -13.26
CA PRO A 89 2.93 -19.60 -12.85
C PRO A 89 1.47 -20.04 -12.91
N THR A 90 1.11 -20.73 -13.99
CA THR A 90 -0.20 -21.36 -14.15
C THR A 90 -0.29 -22.40 -13.04
N PRO A 91 -1.29 -22.32 -12.13
CA PRO A 91 -1.45 -23.35 -11.12
C PRO A 91 -1.65 -24.68 -11.86
N ALA A 92 -0.72 -25.62 -11.66
CA ALA A 92 -0.70 -26.86 -12.38
C ALA A 92 -1.99 -27.62 -12.11
N ARG A 93 -2.94 -27.55 -13.05
CA ARG A 93 -4.18 -28.31 -13.00
C ARG A 93 -3.83 -29.76 -13.25
N THR A 94 -3.54 -30.49 -12.18
CA THR A 94 -3.48 -31.96 -12.16
C THR A 94 -4.81 -32.48 -12.64
N ALA A 95 -4.91 -32.74 -13.94
CA ALA A 95 -5.97 -33.55 -14.52
C ALA A 95 -5.75 -34.99 -14.02
N PRO A 96 -6.75 -35.64 -13.40
CA PRO A 96 -6.64 -37.05 -13.09
C PRO A 96 -6.60 -37.83 -14.40
N ALA A 97 -5.53 -38.60 -14.62
CA ALA A 97 -5.44 -39.51 -15.74
C ALA A 97 -6.43 -40.67 -15.54
N ALA A 98 -7.47 -40.74 -16.38
CA ALA A 98 -8.38 -41.87 -16.46
C ALA A 98 -8.15 -42.61 -17.78
N SER A 99 -7.35 -43.67 -17.73
CA SER A 99 -7.25 -44.66 -18.81
C SER A 99 -8.30 -45.75 -18.61
N ALA A 100 -9.10 -46.05 -19.64
CA ALA A 100 -9.46 -47.41 -20.07
C ALA A 100 -10.72 -47.45 -20.96
N ALA A 101 -10.68 -48.30 -21.99
CA ALA A 101 -11.81 -48.81 -22.76
C ALA A 101 -11.36 -50.13 -23.43
N PRO A 102 -12.24 -50.99 -23.96
CA PRO A 102 -13.65 -51.29 -23.65
C PRO A 102 -13.77 -52.80 -23.20
N PRO A 103 -14.93 -53.53 -23.17
CA PRO A 103 -15.90 -53.79 -24.26
C PRO A 103 -17.38 -53.59 -23.78
N ALA A 104 -18.49 -53.89 -24.48
CA ALA A 104 -18.75 -54.77 -25.63
C ALA A 104 -20.01 -54.40 -26.47
N ARG A 105 -20.03 -54.95 -27.70
CA ARG A 105 -21.14 -55.28 -28.65
C ARG A 105 -22.60 -54.83 -28.42
N GLY A 106 -23.20 -54.36 -29.52
CA GLY A 106 -24.65 -54.32 -29.81
C GLY A 106 -25.19 -52.88 -29.92
N GLY A 107 -25.98 -52.49 -30.93
CA GLY A 107 -26.48 -53.15 -32.14
C GLY A 107 -27.49 -52.24 -32.88
N ALA A 108 -27.95 -52.66 -34.07
CA ALA A 108 -29.02 -52.06 -34.89
C ALA A 108 -28.75 -50.75 -35.68
N LYS A 109 -29.34 -50.70 -36.89
CA LYS A 109 -29.37 -49.58 -37.85
C LYS A 109 -30.75 -48.88 -37.79
N GLY A 110 -30.81 -47.61 -38.18
CA GLY A 110 -32.04 -46.89 -38.55
C GLY A 110 -31.75 -45.38 -38.58
N GLN A 111 -31.33 -44.80 -39.72
CA GLN A 111 -32.14 -44.30 -40.85
C GLN A 111 -33.05 -43.08 -40.54
N ALA A 112 -33.04 -42.17 -41.53
CA ALA A 112 -34.02 -41.13 -41.85
C ALA A 112 -34.16 -39.90 -40.93
N ARG A 113 -33.60 -38.81 -41.47
CA ARG A 113 -34.16 -37.44 -41.50
C ARG A 113 -35.65 -37.34 -41.13
N ASP A 114 -35.99 -36.34 -40.32
CA ASP A 114 -36.91 -35.31 -40.82
C ASP A 114 -36.59 -33.93 -40.23
N SER A 115 -36.97 -32.91 -41.00
CA SER A 115 -36.74 -31.49 -40.81
C SER A 115 -37.97 -30.80 -40.24
N ARG A 116 -37.84 -30.13 -39.09
CA ARG A 116 -38.72 -29.00 -38.74
C ARG A 116 -38.07 -28.01 -37.77
N LYS A 117 -37.74 -26.84 -38.32
CA LYS A 117 -37.59 -25.58 -37.57
C LYS A 117 -38.99 -25.08 -37.20
N PRO A 118 -39.16 -24.42 -36.06
CA PRO A 118 -39.72 -23.07 -36.15
C PRO A 118 -38.87 -22.04 -35.39
N GLN A 119 -38.80 -20.83 -35.94
CA GLN A 119 -38.30 -19.66 -35.24
C GLN A 119 -39.28 -19.24 -34.15
N ALA A 120 -38.78 -19.03 -32.94
CA ALA A 120 -39.41 -18.14 -31.97
C ALA A 120 -38.36 -17.12 -31.54
N LYS A 121 -38.68 -15.84 -31.73
CA LYS A 121 -37.83 -14.69 -31.41
C LYS A 121 -38.03 -14.36 -29.93
N ALA A 122 -36.97 -14.41 -29.13
CA ALA A 122 -36.97 -13.93 -27.76
C ALA A 122 -35.76 -13.02 -27.55
N GLU A 123 -36.02 -11.72 -27.47
CA GLU A 123 -35.08 -10.77 -26.88
C GLU A 123 -34.99 -11.11 -25.38
N ALA A 124 -33.81 -11.57 -24.95
CA ALA A 124 -33.48 -11.77 -23.56
C ALA A 124 -32.12 -11.12 -23.31
N GLU A 125 -32.15 -9.96 -22.67
CA GLU A 125 -31.00 -9.20 -22.21
C GLU A 125 -30.27 -10.00 -21.11
N ALA A 126 -29.40 -10.91 -21.53
CA ALA A 126 -28.62 -11.75 -20.63
C ALA A 126 -27.34 -11.03 -20.22
N VAL A 127 -27.36 -10.41 -19.04
CA VAL A 127 -26.18 -9.90 -18.34
C VAL A 127 -25.17 -11.03 -18.18
N ALA A 128 -24.09 -11.00 -18.98
CA ALA A 128 -22.99 -11.94 -18.85
C ALA A 128 -22.06 -11.48 -17.70
N PRO A 129 -21.78 -12.32 -16.69
CA PRO A 129 -20.68 -12.09 -15.77
C PRO A 129 -19.36 -12.35 -16.53
N ALA A 130 -18.84 -11.32 -17.18
CA ALA A 130 -17.61 -11.42 -17.95
C ALA A 130 -16.42 -11.67 -17.02
N THR A 131 -15.94 -12.92 -16.98
CA THR A 131 -14.58 -13.24 -16.55
C THR A 131 -13.67 -13.11 -17.78
N PRO A 132 -12.85 -12.05 -17.92
CA PRO A 132 -12.06 -11.83 -19.12
C PRO A 132 -10.75 -12.62 -19.02
N ALA A 133 -10.82 -13.95 -19.13
CA ALA A 133 -9.64 -14.80 -19.31
C ALA A 133 -9.13 -14.71 -20.78
N GLY A 134 -8.90 -13.49 -21.26
CA GLY A 134 -8.42 -13.19 -22.60
C GLY A 134 -6.88 -13.13 -22.66
N PRO A 135 -6.28 -13.25 -23.86
CA PRO A 135 -4.86 -12.96 -24.04
C PRO A 135 -4.56 -11.48 -23.74
N ALA A 136 -3.36 -11.20 -23.26
CA ALA A 136 -2.91 -9.82 -23.07
C ALA A 136 -2.81 -9.11 -24.43
N THR A 137 -3.63 -8.09 -24.65
CA THR A 137 -3.70 -7.35 -25.92
C THR A 137 -3.70 -5.86 -25.70
N LEU A 138 -3.04 -5.15 -26.61
CA LEU A 138 -3.02 -3.70 -26.69
C LEU A 138 -3.62 -3.32 -28.06
N ALA A 139 -4.66 -2.51 -28.06
CA ALA A 139 -5.17 -1.84 -29.26
C ALA A 139 -4.83 -0.35 -29.16
N PHE A 140 -4.55 0.28 -30.28
CA PHE A 140 -4.26 1.70 -30.33
C PHE A 140 -4.76 2.33 -31.63
N ASP A 141 -5.16 3.59 -31.55
CA ASP A 141 -5.59 4.40 -32.69
C ASP A 141 -5.20 5.86 -32.43
N GLY A 142 -4.89 6.61 -33.48
CA GLY A 142 -4.36 7.96 -33.30
C GLY A 142 -3.98 8.70 -34.57
N GLN A 143 -3.42 9.90 -34.38
CA GLN A 143 -2.86 10.74 -35.42
C GLN A 143 -1.52 11.32 -34.95
N ALA A 144 -0.55 11.43 -35.84
CA ALA A 144 0.76 12.00 -35.51
C ALA A 144 1.29 12.92 -36.62
N SER A 145 2.05 13.92 -36.21
CA SER A 145 2.88 14.81 -37.03
C SER A 145 4.21 15.08 -36.31
N ASP A 146 5.10 15.83 -36.96
CA ASP A 146 6.35 16.33 -36.38
C ASP A 146 6.17 17.28 -35.19
N ARG A 147 4.96 17.83 -34.99
CA ARG A 147 4.65 18.81 -33.94
C ARG A 147 3.61 18.36 -32.94
N GLN A 148 2.76 17.40 -33.26
CA GLN A 148 1.64 16.97 -32.41
C GLN A 148 1.36 15.49 -32.59
N ALA A 149 0.93 14.81 -31.52
CA ALA A 149 0.44 13.45 -31.57
C ALA A 149 -0.74 13.26 -30.62
N GLU A 150 -1.75 12.54 -31.08
CA GLU A 150 -2.86 12.05 -30.28
C GLU A 150 -2.91 10.52 -30.41
N LEU A 151 -2.95 9.84 -29.27
CA LEU A 151 -2.91 8.38 -29.17
C LEU A 151 -3.98 7.92 -28.19
N THR A 152 -4.98 7.20 -28.67
CA THR A 152 -5.88 6.38 -27.85
C THR A 152 -5.27 4.99 -27.68
N LEU A 153 -5.27 4.48 -26.45
CA LEU A 153 -4.74 3.19 -26.05
C LEU A 153 -5.82 2.40 -25.30
N ARG A 154 -6.03 1.14 -25.70
CA ARG A 154 -6.88 0.17 -25.00
C ARG A 154 -6.07 -1.05 -24.62
N ALA A 155 -5.80 -1.19 -23.33
CA ALA A 155 -5.13 -2.34 -22.74
C ALA A 155 -6.14 -3.33 -22.17
N ALA A 156 -6.00 -4.61 -22.50
CA ALA A 156 -6.79 -5.68 -21.94
C ALA A 156 -5.89 -6.78 -21.38
N GLN A 157 -6.09 -7.13 -20.10
CA GLN A 157 -5.46 -8.25 -19.39
C GLN A 157 -3.92 -8.22 -19.42
N VAL A 158 -3.32 -7.03 -19.44
CA VAL A 158 -1.85 -6.85 -19.50
C VAL A 158 -1.24 -7.20 -18.13
N PRO A 159 -0.27 -8.13 -18.04
CA PRO A 159 0.35 -8.48 -16.75
C PRO A 159 1.21 -7.33 -16.22
N LEU A 160 1.01 -6.93 -14.96
CA LEU A 160 1.85 -5.92 -14.30
C LEU A 160 3.29 -6.38 -14.09
N GLY A 161 3.53 -7.70 -14.07
CA GLY A 161 4.87 -8.29 -14.00
C GLY A 161 5.79 -7.88 -15.17
N LEU A 162 5.23 -7.42 -16.30
CA LEU A 162 6.02 -6.82 -17.39
C LEU A 162 6.76 -5.54 -16.96
N ALA A 163 6.20 -4.80 -16.00
CA ALA A 163 6.80 -3.58 -15.47
C ALA A 163 7.73 -3.84 -14.27
N GLN A 164 7.85 -5.09 -13.79
CA GLN A 164 8.65 -5.41 -12.60
C GLN A 164 10.13 -4.98 -12.68
N PRO A 165 10.84 -5.07 -13.82
CA PRO A 165 12.24 -4.59 -13.89
C PRO A 165 12.37 -3.10 -13.59
N TYR A 166 11.44 -2.26 -14.06
CA TYR A 166 11.41 -0.81 -13.75
C TYR A 166 11.12 -0.53 -12.27
N LEU A 167 10.37 -1.41 -11.61
CA LEU A 167 10.10 -1.32 -10.17
C LEU A 167 11.25 -1.85 -9.32
N ALA A 168 12.09 -2.75 -9.85
CA ALA A 168 13.16 -3.41 -9.12
C ALA A 168 14.28 -2.46 -8.64
N ALA A 169 14.38 -1.25 -9.19
CA ALA A 169 15.27 -0.19 -8.67
C ALA A 169 14.77 0.42 -7.35
N TYR A 170 13.46 0.34 -7.07
CA TYR A 170 12.80 1.05 -5.97
C TYR A 170 12.11 0.11 -4.96
N LEU A 171 11.74 -1.10 -5.39
CA LEU A 171 11.03 -2.09 -4.59
C LEU A 171 11.81 -3.41 -4.55
N VAL A 172 12.04 -3.93 -3.35
CA VAL A 172 12.48 -5.30 -3.11
C VAL A 172 11.39 -6.33 -3.49
N PRO A 173 10.11 -6.19 -3.05
CA PRO A 173 9.09 -7.18 -3.37
C PRO A 173 8.60 -7.08 -4.82
N ARG A 174 8.12 -8.22 -5.34
CA ARG A 174 7.57 -8.30 -6.70
C ARG A 174 6.09 -7.97 -6.71
N LEU A 175 5.70 -7.03 -7.57
CA LEU A 175 4.31 -6.68 -7.84
C LEU A 175 3.78 -7.53 -8.99
N THR A 176 2.67 -8.22 -8.74
CA THR A 176 1.96 -9.02 -9.74
C THR A 176 0.49 -8.64 -9.78
N GLY A 177 -0.19 -8.94 -10.89
CA GLY A 177 -1.58 -8.59 -11.14
C GLY A 177 -1.82 -8.35 -12.64
N ARG A 178 -3.03 -7.94 -13.01
CA ARG A 178 -3.40 -7.58 -14.39
C ARG A 178 -3.95 -6.18 -14.45
N VAL A 179 -3.71 -5.47 -15.56
CA VAL A 179 -4.29 -4.17 -15.86
C VAL A 179 -5.16 -4.22 -17.11
N GLN A 180 -6.29 -3.52 -17.04
CA GLN A 180 -7.15 -3.16 -18.16
C GLN A 180 -7.26 -1.63 -18.14
N ALA A 181 -7.14 -0.96 -19.28
CA ALA A 181 -7.19 0.51 -19.32
C ALA A 181 -7.73 1.03 -20.66
N GLU A 182 -8.52 2.10 -20.63
CA GLU A 182 -8.79 2.96 -21.79
C GLU A 182 -8.26 4.36 -21.47
N ALA A 183 -7.26 4.80 -22.24
CA ALA A 183 -6.60 6.09 -22.06
C ALA A 183 -6.29 6.78 -23.38
N SER A 184 -6.29 8.11 -23.38
CA SER A 184 -5.72 8.92 -24.46
C SER A 184 -4.53 9.73 -23.97
N LEU A 185 -3.56 9.95 -24.87
CA LEU A 185 -2.37 10.76 -24.68
C LEU A 185 -2.34 11.81 -25.78
N SER A 186 -2.27 13.08 -25.40
CA SER A 186 -1.99 14.21 -26.28
C SER A 186 -0.57 14.70 -26.02
N TRP A 187 0.24 14.84 -27.07
CA TRP A 187 1.59 15.37 -27.02
C TRP A 187 1.77 16.50 -28.04
N ALA A 188 2.55 17.51 -27.68
CA ALA A 188 2.97 18.59 -28.56
C ALA A 188 4.47 18.87 -28.41
N ALA A 189 5.12 19.10 -29.55
CA ALA A 189 6.55 19.38 -29.62
C ALA A 189 6.91 20.70 -28.89
N PRO A 190 8.13 20.80 -28.32
CA PRO A 190 8.58 22.00 -27.62
C PRO A 190 8.53 23.26 -28.49
N GLN A 191 7.91 24.33 -27.99
CA GLN A 191 7.87 25.62 -28.67
C GLN A 191 9.06 26.50 -28.23
N GLY A 192 10.17 26.38 -28.95
CA GLY A 192 11.37 27.19 -28.74
C GLY A 192 12.57 26.40 -28.22
N ARG A 193 13.77 27.00 -28.34
CA ARG A 193 15.04 26.37 -27.95
C ARG A 193 15.12 26.23 -26.42
N GLY A 194 15.06 25.00 -25.93
CA GLY A 194 15.12 24.69 -24.49
C GLY A 194 13.76 24.58 -23.78
N ALA A 195 12.64 24.66 -24.50
CA ALA A 195 11.33 24.34 -23.94
C ALA A 195 11.19 22.83 -23.67
N ALA A 196 10.36 22.46 -22.69
CA ALA A 196 9.88 21.09 -22.51
C ALA A 196 8.73 20.78 -23.50
N PRO A 197 8.49 19.51 -23.85
CA PRO A 197 7.30 19.13 -24.59
C PRO A 197 6.04 19.25 -23.72
N ASP A 198 4.97 19.82 -24.26
CA ASP A 198 3.67 19.82 -23.60
C ASP A 198 3.01 18.44 -23.78
N TRP A 199 2.51 17.84 -22.71
CA TRP A 199 1.76 16.58 -22.78
C TRP A 199 0.63 16.53 -21.75
N SER A 200 -0.44 15.83 -22.10
CA SER A 200 -1.54 15.49 -21.19
C SER A 200 -2.04 14.08 -21.47
N ALA A 201 -2.35 13.34 -20.41
CA ALA A 201 -2.92 12.00 -20.50
C ALA A 201 -4.28 11.97 -19.78
N LYS A 202 -5.25 11.25 -20.34
CA LYS A 202 -6.59 11.06 -19.77
C LYS A 202 -6.93 9.57 -19.81
N ALA A 203 -7.00 8.92 -18.66
CA ALA A 203 -7.50 7.56 -18.54
C ALA A 203 -8.96 7.59 -18.10
N ARG A 204 -9.85 7.17 -19.00
CA ARG A 204 -11.30 7.07 -18.74
C ARG A 204 -11.58 6.03 -17.66
N GLN A 205 -10.93 4.88 -17.78
CA GLN A 205 -11.00 3.80 -16.80
C GLN A 205 -9.65 3.07 -16.74
N VAL A 206 -9.18 2.81 -15.52
CA VAL A 206 -8.06 1.88 -15.27
C VAL A 206 -8.51 0.88 -14.22
N VAL A 207 -8.48 -0.39 -14.55
CA VAL A 207 -8.83 -1.50 -13.67
C VAL A 207 -7.59 -2.34 -13.45
N LEU A 208 -7.24 -2.53 -12.18
CA LEU A 208 -6.18 -3.43 -11.72
C LEU A 208 -6.86 -4.60 -10.99
N GLU A 209 -6.51 -5.83 -11.35
CA GLU A 209 -7.14 -7.05 -10.82
C GLU A 209 -6.06 -7.97 -10.23
N GLN A 210 -6.37 -8.60 -9.09
CA GLN A 210 -5.51 -9.57 -8.41
C GLN A 210 -4.11 -9.01 -8.12
N LEU A 211 -4.06 -7.78 -7.60
CA LEU A 211 -2.80 -7.15 -7.18
C LEU A 211 -2.22 -7.95 -6.01
N LEU A 212 -0.96 -8.36 -6.14
CA LEU A 212 -0.29 -9.18 -5.14
C LEU A 212 1.19 -8.78 -5.06
N LEU A 213 1.57 -8.31 -3.87
CA LEU A 213 2.92 -7.96 -3.49
C LEU A 213 3.55 -9.15 -2.78
N ARG A 214 4.53 -9.78 -3.43
CA ARG A 214 5.26 -10.93 -2.90
C ARG A 214 6.65 -10.53 -2.43
N GLY A 215 7.01 -10.94 -1.22
CA GLY A 215 8.40 -10.94 -0.79
C GLY A 215 9.21 -11.97 -1.58
N GLU A 216 10.53 -11.85 -1.48
CA GLU A 216 11.42 -12.94 -1.90
C GLU A 216 11.11 -14.18 -1.04
N PRO A 217 11.04 -15.39 -1.65
CA PRO A 217 10.87 -16.60 -0.88
C PRO A 217 12.05 -16.75 0.07
N MET A 218 11.78 -16.80 1.37
CA MET A 218 12.82 -17.13 2.35
C MET A 218 13.35 -18.52 2.03
N VAL A 219 14.51 -18.58 1.36
CA VAL A 219 15.26 -19.82 1.17
C VAL A 219 15.64 -20.30 2.56
N ALA A 220 14.86 -21.25 3.08
CA ALA A 220 15.19 -21.96 4.29
C ALA A 220 16.51 -22.68 4.02
N THR A 221 17.60 -22.11 4.55
CA THR A 221 18.96 -22.64 4.41
C THR A 221 19.05 -23.94 5.20
N LYS A 222 18.57 -25.00 4.56
CA LYS A 222 18.82 -26.38 4.92
C LYS A 222 20.33 -26.61 4.79
N ARG A 223 21.05 -26.45 5.90
CA ARG A 223 22.45 -26.82 6.01
C ARG A 223 22.66 -27.87 7.10
N ASP A 224 21.89 -28.95 6.97
CA ASP A 224 22.46 -30.28 7.17
C ASP A 224 23.45 -30.52 6.01
N GLU A 225 24.68 -30.02 6.15
CA GLU A 225 25.80 -30.55 5.39
C GLU A 225 26.68 -31.38 6.32
N ALA A 226 26.85 -32.64 5.92
CA ALA A 226 27.55 -33.67 6.62
C ALA A 226 28.94 -33.20 7.10
N ARG A 227 29.20 -33.40 8.39
CA ARG A 227 30.58 -33.48 8.86
C ARG A 227 31.08 -34.89 8.59
N GLU A 228 31.57 -35.11 7.37
CA GLU A 228 32.32 -36.31 7.04
C GLU A 228 33.45 -36.52 8.06
N LEU A 229 33.61 -37.76 8.49
CA LEU A 229 34.67 -38.19 9.40
C LEU A 229 35.81 -38.77 8.55
N PRO A 230 37.00 -38.15 8.50
CA PRO A 230 38.21 -38.85 8.13
C PRO A 230 38.66 -39.66 9.34
N ALA A 231 38.85 -40.96 9.15
CA ALA A 231 39.52 -41.82 10.11
C ALA A 231 41.02 -41.88 9.77
N GLU A 232 41.88 -41.47 10.69
CA GLU A 232 43.28 -41.94 10.78
C GLU A 232 43.67 -42.10 12.25
N ALA A 233 44.68 -42.94 12.51
CA ALA A 233 44.90 -43.59 13.82
C ALA A 233 46.35 -43.48 14.31
N SER A 234 46.56 -43.81 15.60
CA SER A 234 47.85 -43.94 16.32
C SER A 234 48.51 -42.59 16.69
N SER A 235 49.18 -42.37 17.84
CA SER A 235 49.34 -43.06 19.15
C SER A 235 49.93 -42.01 20.15
N SER A 236 50.36 -42.23 21.41
CA SER A 236 50.49 -43.38 22.35
C SER A 236 50.59 -42.85 23.80
N GLY A 237 50.71 -43.74 24.81
CA GLY A 237 51.34 -43.41 26.12
C GLY A 237 50.39 -43.06 27.29
N PRO A 238 50.78 -43.30 28.58
CA PRO A 238 49.79 -43.78 29.57
C PRO A 238 49.78 -43.12 30.97
N ARG A 239 48.61 -43.24 31.66
CA ARG A 239 48.33 -42.96 33.10
C ARG A 239 48.48 -41.47 33.52
N GLU A 240 47.87 -40.92 34.58
CA GLU A 240 47.21 -41.50 35.76
C GLU A 240 46.22 -40.50 36.44
N SER A 241 45.45 -40.98 37.44
CA SER A 241 44.85 -40.21 38.55
C SER A 241 43.52 -39.42 38.35
N ARG A 242 42.96 -38.95 39.48
CA ARG A 242 41.51 -38.79 39.75
C ARG A 242 41.13 -37.30 40.09
N PRO A 243 39.96 -36.94 40.68
CA PRO A 243 39.09 -35.93 40.07
C PRO A 243 39.00 -34.58 40.83
N ALA A 244 38.71 -33.47 40.13
CA ALA A 244 38.32 -32.23 40.78
C ALA A 244 37.31 -31.36 39.99
N ARG A 245 36.16 -31.18 40.63
CA ARG A 245 35.14 -30.11 40.51
C ARG A 245 35.65 -28.76 39.97
N ALA A 246 35.15 -28.31 38.81
CA ALA A 246 35.10 -26.88 38.45
C ALA A 246 33.99 -26.50 37.46
N ALA A 247 33.27 -25.43 37.84
CA ALA A 247 32.74 -24.34 37.01
C ALA A 247 31.69 -24.61 35.90
N ARG A 248 30.47 -24.11 36.16
CA ARG A 248 29.52 -23.67 35.12
C ARG A 248 30.17 -22.59 34.23
N ALA A 249 30.28 -22.83 32.93
CA ALA A 249 30.41 -21.77 31.93
C ALA A 249 29.00 -21.31 31.48
N PRO A 250 28.78 -20.01 31.21
CA PRO A 250 27.47 -19.51 30.83
C PRO A 250 27.10 -19.96 29.41
N ARG A 251 25.88 -20.50 29.24
CA ARG A 251 25.27 -20.67 27.92
C ARG A 251 25.11 -19.28 27.30
N LYS A 252 25.94 -18.95 26.29
CA LYS A 252 25.71 -17.77 25.44
C LYS A 252 24.29 -17.87 24.88
N ALA A 253 23.49 -16.83 25.10
CA ALA A 253 22.15 -16.77 24.58
C ALA A 253 22.23 -16.74 23.04
N ALA A 254 21.74 -17.80 22.39
CA ALA A 254 21.51 -17.74 20.96
C ALA A 254 20.36 -16.76 20.71
N THR A 255 20.66 -15.65 20.02
CA THR A 255 19.63 -14.76 19.49
C THR A 255 18.88 -15.51 18.40
N ILE A 256 17.78 -16.17 18.78
CA ILE A 256 16.87 -16.81 17.84
C ILE A 256 16.09 -15.70 17.15
N THR A 257 16.60 -15.23 16.01
CA THR A 257 15.81 -14.47 15.04
C THR A 257 14.63 -15.35 14.62
N ARG A 258 13.47 -15.07 15.21
CA ARG A 258 12.36 -16.02 15.23
C ARG A 258 11.57 -15.90 13.93
N ALA A 259 11.76 -16.88 13.05
CA ALA A 259 11.00 -16.99 11.80
C ALA A 259 9.49 -16.80 12.02
N ARG A 260 8.83 -16.21 11.00
CA ARG A 260 7.37 -15.99 10.91
C ARG A 260 6.66 -17.27 11.39
N ARG A 261 5.96 -17.19 12.52
CA ARG A 261 5.35 -18.38 13.15
C ARG A 261 4.25 -18.92 12.22
N ALA A 262 4.19 -20.23 12.03
CA ALA A 262 3.32 -20.93 11.09
C ALA A 262 1.82 -20.95 11.49
N ASP A 263 1.27 -19.78 11.80
CA ASP A 263 -0.07 -19.56 12.34
C ASP A 263 -0.96 -18.69 11.44
N ASP A 264 -0.47 -18.32 10.25
CA ASP A 264 -1.19 -17.53 9.24
C ASP A 264 -1.44 -18.43 8.00
N PRO A 265 -2.69 -18.58 7.51
CA PRO A 265 -3.00 -19.44 6.35
C PRO A 265 -2.59 -18.84 4.99
N ARG A 266 -1.84 -17.73 4.99
CA ARG A 266 -1.26 -17.12 3.78
C ARG A 266 -0.16 -17.98 3.16
N ALA A 267 0.12 -17.76 1.88
CA ALA A 267 1.41 -18.15 1.32
C ALA A 267 2.51 -17.42 2.13
N PRO A 268 3.63 -18.09 2.51
CA PRO A 268 4.62 -17.52 3.42
C PRO A 268 5.22 -16.19 2.92
N ASP A 269 5.21 -15.98 1.60
CA ASP A 269 5.81 -14.86 0.89
C ASP A 269 4.81 -13.74 0.56
N GLU A 270 3.52 -13.88 0.92
CA GLU A 270 2.52 -12.83 0.73
C GLU A 270 2.71 -11.69 1.74
N LEU A 271 2.86 -10.46 1.23
CA LEU A 271 3.05 -9.24 2.02
C LEU A 271 1.78 -8.37 2.01
N ALA A 272 1.21 -8.17 0.83
CA ALA A 272 -0.04 -7.44 0.64
C ALA A 272 -0.77 -7.92 -0.62
N SER A 273 -2.10 -7.85 -0.61
CA SER A 273 -2.97 -8.18 -1.75
C SER A 273 -4.10 -7.17 -1.91
N ILE A 274 -4.55 -6.89 -3.12
CA ILE A 274 -5.80 -6.16 -3.37
C ILE A 274 -6.56 -6.87 -4.49
N GLU A 275 -7.83 -7.19 -4.24
CA GLU A 275 -8.64 -7.99 -5.17
C GLU A 275 -8.94 -7.20 -6.47
N ARG A 276 -9.32 -5.92 -6.32
CA ARG A 276 -9.55 -4.98 -7.43
C ARG A 276 -9.22 -3.54 -7.02
N VAL A 277 -8.61 -2.79 -7.92
CA VAL A 277 -8.53 -1.31 -7.85
C VAL A 277 -9.08 -0.74 -9.15
N GLU A 278 -9.93 0.27 -9.07
CA GLU A 278 -10.57 0.88 -10.23
C GLU A 278 -10.51 2.41 -10.15
N LEU A 279 -9.90 3.02 -11.15
CA LEU A 279 -9.85 4.47 -11.33
C LEU A 279 -10.82 4.85 -12.44
N THR A 280 -11.61 5.90 -12.22
CA THR A 280 -12.49 6.50 -13.22
C THR A 280 -12.08 7.96 -13.44
N ASP A 281 -12.00 8.36 -14.71
CA ASP A 281 -11.66 9.71 -15.17
C ASP A 281 -10.43 10.30 -14.44
N ALA A 282 -9.27 9.69 -14.70
CA ALA A 282 -7.97 10.20 -14.28
C ALA A 282 -7.37 11.09 -15.39
N GLN A 283 -6.85 12.26 -15.02
CA GLN A 283 -6.13 13.17 -15.91
C GLN A 283 -4.77 13.53 -15.29
N VAL A 284 -3.73 13.50 -16.13
CA VAL A 284 -2.38 13.96 -15.82
C VAL A 284 -2.01 15.05 -16.81
N ASP A 285 -1.57 16.20 -16.30
CA ASP A 285 -1.13 17.34 -17.10
C ASP A 285 0.34 17.64 -16.79
N GLY A 286 1.20 17.42 -17.79
CA GLY A 286 2.65 17.56 -17.68
C GLY A 286 3.14 19.01 -17.67
N LYS A 287 2.28 19.98 -18.00
CA LYS A 287 2.63 21.41 -18.05
C LYS A 287 2.39 22.10 -16.71
N SER A 288 1.33 21.70 -16.01
CA SER A 288 0.92 22.21 -14.70
C SER A 288 1.37 21.32 -13.53
N HIS A 289 2.02 20.19 -13.82
CA HIS A 289 2.36 19.14 -12.85
C HIS A 289 1.13 18.79 -11.99
N ALA A 290 0.00 18.49 -12.65
CA ALA A 290 -1.27 18.25 -11.99
C ALA A 290 -1.82 16.86 -12.32
N VAL A 291 -2.26 16.15 -11.28
CA VAL A 291 -3.02 14.90 -11.37
C VAL A 291 -4.39 15.12 -10.75
N THR A 292 -5.45 14.85 -11.51
CA THR A 292 -6.83 14.79 -11.00
C THR A 292 -7.37 13.39 -11.25
N VAL A 293 -8.02 12.79 -10.26
CA VAL A 293 -8.77 11.53 -10.40
C VAL A 293 -10.19 11.76 -9.89
N ALA A 294 -11.21 11.52 -10.72
CA ALA A 294 -12.60 11.71 -10.28
C ALA A 294 -13.00 10.66 -9.22
N ARG A 295 -12.63 9.39 -9.44
CA ARG A 295 -12.95 8.31 -8.50
C ARG A 295 -11.85 7.26 -8.43
N LEU A 296 -11.54 6.81 -7.22
CA LEU A 296 -10.70 5.64 -6.92
C LEU A 296 -11.50 4.66 -6.03
N GLN A 297 -11.72 3.45 -6.53
CA GLN A 297 -12.29 2.34 -5.77
C GLN A 297 -11.22 1.29 -5.46
N VAL A 298 -11.20 0.79 -4.22
CA VAL A 298 -10.26 -0.23 -3.73
C VAL A 298 -11.06 -1.33 -3.03
N GLN A 299 -11.00 -2.56 -3.54
CA GLN A 299 -11.80 -3.69 -3.06
C GLN A 299 -10.91 -4.80 -2.50
N GLY A 300 -11.26 -5.27 -1.30
CA GLY A 300 -10.55 -6.34 -0.60
C GLY A 300 -9.04 -6.11 -0.35
N PRO A 301 -8.56 -4.90 0.02
CA PRO A 301 -7.16 -4.71 0.35
C PRO A 301 -6.79 -5.47 1.63
N ARG A 302 -5.67 -6.19 1.61
CA ARG A 302 -5.15 -6.97 2.74
C ARG A 302 -3.67 -6.69 2.93
N VAL A 303 -3.27 -6.36 4.15
CA VAL A 303 -1.88 -6.06 4.50
C VAL A 303 -1.65 -6.29 6.00
N ASP A 304 -0.44 -6.71 6.37
CA ASP A 304 0.02 -6.59 7.76
C ASP A 304 0.87 -5.34 7.91
N VAL A 305 0.50 -4.49 8.86
CA VAL A 305 1.36 -3.43 9.36
C VAL A 305 2.18 -4.00 10.51
N GLU A 306 3.46 -4.26 10.24
CA GLU A 306 4.42 -4.71 11.25
C GLU A 306 5.40 -3.60 11.60
N ARG A 307 5.61 -3.40 12.90
CA ARG A 307 6.73 -2.65 13.46
C ARG A 307 7.60 -3.61 14.26
N ASP A 308 8.89 -3.67 13.94
CA ASP A 308 9.81 -4.60 14.59
C ASP A 308 10.34 -4.08 15.94
N ALA A 309 11.10 -4.93 16.64
CA ALA A 309 11.69 -4.60 17.94
C ALA A 309 12.75 -3.48 17.86
N GLN A 310 13.25 -3.16 16.66
CA GLN A 310 14.14 -2.04 16.39
C GLN A 310 13.37 -0.75 16.04
N GLN A 311 12.03 -0.79 16.10
CA GLN A 311 11.09 0.29 15.76
C GLN A 311 10.91 0.58 14.27
N HIS A 312 11.53 -0.20 13.37
CA HIS A 312 11.39 -0.03 11.92
C HIS A 312 10.06 -0.61 11.42
N TRP A 313 9.53 -0.02 10.36
CA TRP A 313 8.31 -0.46 9.69
C TRP A 313 8.58 -1.50 8.60
N MET A 314 7.59 -2.37 8.36
CA MET A 314 7.62 -3.33 7.25
C MET A 314 7.80 -2.68 5.86
N ALA A 315 7.42 -1.41 5.69
CA ALA A 315 7.60 -0.69 4.43
C ALA A 315 9.07 -0.32 4.16
N GLU A 316 9.88 -0.10 5.19
CA GLU A 316 11.31 0.29 5.03
C GLU A 316 12.11 -0.82 4.35
N ARG A 317 11.82 -2.09 4.67
CA ARG A 317 12.40 -3.27 4.02
C ARG A 317 11.78 -3.61 2.66
N TRP A 318 10.71 -2.93 2.25
CA TRP A 318 10.14 -3.07 0.91
C TRP A 318 10.77 -2.10 -0.08
N LEU A 319 11.24 -0.95 0.40
CA LEU A 319 11.90 0.06 -0.42
C LEU A 319 13.39 -0.27 -0.58
N ARG A 320 13.91 -0.03 -1.78
CA ARG A 320 15.36 0.00 -2.05
C ARG A 320 15.83 1.45 -1.97
N THR A 321 16.89 1.71 -1.22
CA THR A 321 17.67 2.95 -1.38
C THR A 321 18.55 2.79 -2.62
N PRO A 322 18.39 3.60 -3.68
CA PRO A 322 19.22 3.46 -4.87
C PRO A 322 20.69 3.71 -4.52
N GLN A 323 21.57 2.73 -4.78
CA GLN A 323 23.02 2.94 -4.64
C GLN A 323 23.45 4.00 -5.67
N GLY A 324 23.82 5.19 -5.18
CA GLY A 324 23.96 6.40 -5.98
C GLY A 324 23.25 7.61 -5.35
N ALA A 325 22.27 7.38 -4.47
CA ALA A 325 21.86 8.39 -3.49
C ALA A 325 23.01 8.58 -2.49
N ALA A 326 23.88 9.56 -2.77
CA ALA A 326 24.99 9.92 -1.91
C ALA A 326 24.48 10.21 -0.48
N GLU A 327 25.14 9.63 0.52
CA GLU A 327 24.90 10.01 1.91
C GLU A 327 25.05 11.54 2.05
N PRO A 328 24.14 12.24 2.74
CA PRO A 328 24.28 13.67 3.02
C PRO A 328 25.36 13.87 4.09
N GLY A 329 26.62 13.65 3.70
CA GLY A 329 27.72 13.33 4.61
C GLY A 329 29.14 13.62 4.10
N ALA A 330 29.31 14.38 3.02
CA ALA A 330 30.60 15.00 2.69
C ALA A 330 30.43 16.28 1.87
N GLN A 331 31.05 17.38 2.30
CA GLN A 331 31.00 18.65 1.58
C GLN A 331 31.95 18.65 0.37
N ALA A 332 31.39 18.73 -0.83
CA ALA A 332 32.05 19.34 -1.99
C ALA A 332 31.21 20.55 -2.41
N GLY A 333 31.84 21.72 -2.53
CA GLY A 333 31.18 23.04 -2.59
C GLY A 333 30.45 23.39 -3.90
N GLY A 334 29.74 22.46 -4.52
CA GLY A 334 28.79 22.76 -5.59
C GLY A 334 27.38 22.90 -5.02
N LYS A 335 26.77 24.09 -5.11
CA LYS A 335 25.31 24.19 -5.03
C LYS A 335 24.73 23.28 -6.14
N PRO A 336 23.75 22.41 -5.86
CA PRO A 336 23.00 21.78 -6.92
C PRO A 336 22.23 22.87 -7.67
N THR A 337 22.75 23.33 -8.80
CA THR A 337 22.00 24.15 -9.77
C THR A 337 21.12 23.22 -10.61
N GLY A 338 20.33 22.38 -9.93
CA GLY A 338 19.15 21.76 -10.49
C GLY A 338 18.02 22.77 -10.40
N ALA A 339 17.18 22.85 -11.44
CA ALA A 339 15.96 23.65 -11.36
C ALA A 339 15.12 23.16 -10.17
N ALA A 340 14.44 24.09 -9.48
CA ALA A 340 13.48 23.70 -8.46
C ALA A 340 12.30 22.99 -9.16
N ASP A 341 12.27 21.66 -9.08
CA ASP A 341 11.16 20.87 -9.61
C ASP A 341 9.86 21.36 -8.97
N THR A 342 8.94 21.83 -9.82
CA THR A 342 7.62 22.27 -9.35
C THR A 342 6.90 21.04 -8.79
N PRO A 343 6.50 21.04 -7.50
CA PRO A 343 5.93 19.85 -6.88
C PRO A 343 4.61 19.49 -7.53
N TRP A 344 4.40 18.19 -7.77
CA TRP A 344 3.16 17.68 -8.35
C TRP A 344 1.97 17.91 -7.43
N SER A 345 0.93 18.56 -7.95
CA SER A 345 -0.36 18.68 -7.29
C SER A 345 -1.22 17.45 -7.61
N VAL A 346 -1.82 16.84 -6.59
CA VAL A 346 -2.65 15.64 -6.75
C VAL A 346 -3.99 15.83 -6.04
N ARG A 347 -5.08 15.63 -6.79
CA ARG A 347 -6.46 15.71 -6.32
C ARG A 347 -7.22 14.43 -6.65
N LEU A 348 -7.99 13.94 -5.67
CA LEU A 348 -8.89 12.80 -5.80
C LEU A 348 -10.27 13.20 -5.26
N ASP A 349 -11.28 13.26 -6.13
CA ASP A 349 -12.58 13.80 -5.75
C ASP A 349 -13.40 12.82 -4.89
N GLU A 350 -13.32 11.51 -5.17
CA GLU A 350 -13.96 10.44 -4.38
C GLU A 350 -13.04 9.20 -4.23
N LEU A 351 -12.82 8.79 -2.97
CA LEU A 351 -12.17 7.52 -2.61
C LEU A 351 -13.20 6.59 -1.96
N ALA A 352 -13.28 5.34 -2.42
CA ALA A 352 -14.06 4.28 -1.78
C ALA A 352 -13.22 3.02 -1.59
N LEU A 353 -12.99 2.63 -0.34
CA LEU A 353 -12.34 1.38 0.05
C LEU A 353 -13.38 0.46 0.70
N THR A 354 -13.43 -0.81 0.31
CA THR A 354 -14.41 -1.78 0.84
C THR A 354 -13.77 -3.14 1.14
N GLY A 355 -14.28 -3.83 2.16
CA GLY A 355 -13.88 -5.21 2.50
C GLY A 355 -12.42 -5.35 2.94
N GLY A 356 -11.77 -4.28 3.39
CA GLY A 356 -10.36 -4.32 3.74
C GLY A 356 -10.07 -5.09 5.04
N ILE A 357 -8.87 -5.66 5.12
CA ILE A 357 -8.37 -6.38 6.30
C ILE A 357 -6.95 -5.88 6.59
N VAL A 358 -6.71 -5.35 7.79
CA VAL A 358 -5.39 -4.84 8.19
C VAL A 358 -4.96 -5.55 9.46
N GLY A 359 -3.93 -6.40 9.35
CA GLY A 359 -3.25 -6.94 10.53
C GLY A 359 -2.38 -5.85 11.16
N TRP A 360 -2.36 -5.77 12.49
CA TRP A 360 -1.45 -4.92 13.25
C TRP A 360 -0.55 -5.77 14.13
N ARG A 361 0.75 -5.52 14.07
CA ARG A 361 1.75 -6.16 14.92
C ARG A 361 2.83 -5.15 15.31
N ASP A 362 2.97 -4.89 16.60
CA ASP A 362 4.02 -4.03 17.13
C ASP A 362 4.89 -4.82 18.10
N GLU A 363 6.13 -5.12 17.68
CA GLU A 363 7.16 -5.74 18.51
C GLU A 363 8.06 -4.70 19.19
N GLY A 364 7.87 -3.42 18.91
CA GLY A 364 8.59 -2.32 19.52
C GLY A 364 8.20 -2.06 20.98
N MET A 365 7.08 -2.62 21.44
CA MET A 365 6.62 -2.50 22.83
C MET A 365 7.02 -3.71 23.68
N ARG A 366 7.16 -3.50 25.01
CA ARG A 366 7.63 -4.53 25.98
C ARG A 366 6.82 -5.83 25.95
N ARG A 367 5.56 -5.77 25.49
CA ARG A 367 4.73 -6.91 25.09
C ARG A 367 4.29 -6.68 23.65
N VAL A 368 4.37 -7.70 22.79
CA VAL A 368 3.95 -7.58 21.38
C VAL A 368 2.46 -7.24 21.30
N ALA A 369 2.12 -6.06 20.79
CA ALA A 369 0.73 -5.67 20.56
C ALA A 369 0.22 -6.31 19.26
N ARG A 370 -1.04 -6.77 19.26
CA ARG A 370 -1.69 -7.34 18.07
C ARG A 370 -3.15 -6.96 18.00
N ALA A 371 -3.58 -6.54 16.81
CA ALA A 371 -4.97 -6.34 16.45
C ALA A 371 -5.22 -6.79 15.00
N GLU A 372 -6.47 -6.98 14.63
CA GLU A 372 -6.91 -7.17 13.24
C GLU A 372 -8.07 -6.20 12.99
N LEU A 373 -7.93 -5.33 11.99
CA LEU A 373 -9.04 -4.57 11.42
C LEU A 373 -9.70 -5.44 10.35
N SER A 374 -11.01 -5.57 10.37
CA SER A 374 -11.80 -6.44 9.48
C SER A 374 -13.01 -5.71 8.94
N ASP A 375 -13.39 -5.96 7.69
CA ASP A 375 -14.46 -5.19 7.00
C ASP A 375 -14.19 -3.67 7.09
N LEU A 376 -12.94 -3.30 6.79
CA LEU A 376 -12.54 -1.91 6.67
C LEU A 376 -13.24 -1.31 5.45
N GLN A 377 -14.03 -0.27 5.71
CA GLN A 377 -14.72 0.55 4.73
C GLN A 377 -14.30 2.00 4.95
N ILE A 378 -13.82 2.66 3.91
CA ILE A 378 -13.47 4.09 3.93
C ILE A 378 -14.16 4.75 2.74
N ALA A 379 -14.92 5.80 3.00
CA ALA A 379 -15.41 6.71 1.98
C ALA A 379 -14.83 8.10 2.27
N ALA A 380 -14.08 8.68 1.33
CA ALA A 380 -13.53 10.01 1.47
C ALA A 380 -13.79 10.88 0.23
N ARG A 381 -13.91 12.19 0.42
CA ARG A 381 -14.24 13.16 -0.62
C ARG A 381 -13.32 14.38 -0.54
N LYS A 382 -13.05 14.99 -1.70
CA LYS A 382 -12.24 16.21 -1.85
C LYS A 382 -10.82 16.04 -1.30
N LEU A 383 -10.16 14.92 -1.62
CA LEU A 383 -8.80 14.68 -1.15
C LEU A 383 -7.82 15.51 -1.99
N THR A 384 -7.07 16.41 -1.34
CA THR A 384 -5.95 17.13 -1.98
C THR A 384 -4.67 16.86 -1.22
N LEU A 385 -3.62 16.43 -1.92
CA LEU A 385 -2.32 16.16 -1.30
C LEU A 385 -1.59 17.45 -0.88
N ASP A 386 -2.07 18.61 -1.33
CA ASP A 386 -1.57 19.91 -0.90
C ASP A 386 -2.07 20.31 0.51
N GLY A 387 -2.97 19.55 1.13
CA GLY A 387 -3.41 19.72 2.51
C GLY A 387 -4.25 20.96 2.81
N LYS A 388 -4.50 21.82 1.82
CA LYS A 388 -5.15 23.14 1.99
C LYS A 388 -6.66 23.07 2.19
N GLN A 389 -7.30 21.98 1.81
CA GLN A 389 -8.74 21.78 1.96
C GLN A 389 -9.05 20.66 2.96
N PRO A 390 -10.01 20.84 3.88
CA PRO A 390 -10.49 19.75 4.72
C PRO A 390 -11.14 18.65 3.88
N MET A 391 -10.62 17.43 4.04
CA MET A 391 -11.13 16.22 3.39
C MET A 391 -12.27 15.65 4.24
N GLU A 392 -13.41 15.33 3.62
CA GLU A 392 -14.51 14.64 4.30
C GLU A 392 -14.21 13.15 4.31
N ILE A 393 -14.28 12.50 5.48
CA ILE A 393 -13.94 11.08 5.64
C ILE A 393 -14.99 10.37 6.52
N GLU A 394 -15.45 9.22 6.05
CA GLU A 394 -16.22 8.23 6.80
C GLU A 394 -15.44 6.90 6.83
N LEU A 395 -15.25 6.37 8.04
CA LEU A 395 -14.54 5.14 8.34
C LEU A 395 -15.50 4.20 9.08
N LYS A 396 -15.56 2.93 8.66
CA LYS A 396 -16.18 1.84 9.43
C LYS A 396 -15.23 0.65 9.42
N THR A 397 -15.08 -0.02 10.55
CA THR A 397 -14.27 -1.24 10.65
C THR A 397 -14.64 -2.05 11.89
N GLY A 398 -14.48 -3.37 11.80
CA GLY A 398 -14.42 -4.26 12.94
C GLY A 398 -13.00 -4.29 13.53
N VAL A 399 -12.86 -4.27 14.86
CA VAL A 399 -11.59 -4.30 15.60
C VAL A 399 -11.54 -5.56 16.45
N GLY A 400 -10.66 -6.49 16.09
CA GLY A 400 -10.45 -7.76 16.77
C GLY A 400 -9.02 -7.97 17.27
N THR A 401 -8.78 -9.10 17.94
CA THR A 401 -7.45 -9.58 18.36
C THR A 401 -6.94 -10.73 17.48
N GLY A 402 -7.42 -10.78 16.24
CA GLY A 402 -7.13 -11.85 15.28
C GLY A 402 -8.25 -12.91 15.19
N ARG A 403 -8.40 -13.48 14.00
CA ARG A 403 -9.46 -14.44 13.60
C ARG A 403 -9.67 -15.70 14.47
N ARG A 404 -8.79 -16.00 15.43
CA ARG A 404 -8.91 -17.13 16.38
C ARG A 404 -9.28 -16.71 17.82
N SER A 405 -9.39 -15.41 18.11
CA SER A 405 -10.06 -14.96 19.33
C SER A 405 -11.56 -15.16 19.18
N GLY A 406 -12.12 -16.15 19.88
CA GLY A 406 -13.54 -16.56 19.79
C GLY A 406 -14.55 -15.58 20.39
N GLY A 407 -14.41 -14.27 20.12
CA GLY A 407 -15.36 -13.22 20.46
C GLY A 407 -15.78 -12.43 19.23
N GLU A 408 -16.96 -11.81 19.28
CA GLU A 408 -17.41 -10.85 18.27
C GLU A 408 -16.39 -9.68 18.18
N PRO A 409 -15.91 -9.28 16.99
CA PRO A 409 -15.06 -8.11 16.87
C PRO A 409 -15.82 -6.85 17.32
N GLY A 410 -15.12 -5.95 18.01
CA GLY A 410 -15.67 -4.64 18.32
C GLY A 410 -15.96 -3.86 17.04
N ARG A 411 -16.86 -2.88 17.08
CA ARG A 411 -17.14 -2.00 15.94
C ARG A 411 -16.60 -0.60 16.21
N LEU A 412 -15.97 -0.02 15.19
CA LEU A 412 -15.48 1.34 15.16
C LEU A 412 -16.07 2.03 13.93
N ALA A 413 -16.76 3.14 14.13
CA ALA A 413 -17.22 4.03 13.08
C ALA A 413 -16.81 5.47 13.40
N TRP A 414 -16.31 6.19 12.41
CA TRP A 414 -15.97 7.59 12.53
C TRP A 414 -16.43 8.34 11.28
N ARG A 415 -16.96 9.55 11.45
CA ARG A 415 -17.33 10.45 10.36
C ARG A 415 -16.95 11.87 10.72
N GLY A 416 -16.20 12.55 9.85
CA GLY A 416 -15.72 13.88 10.12
C GLY A 416 -14.95 14.51 8.97
N GLN A 417 -14.22 15.57 9.29
CA GLN A 417 -13.30 16.27 8.39
C GLN A 417 -11.87 16.10 8.90
N VAL A 418 -10.92 15.96 7.98
CA VAL A 418 -9.47 15.95 8.25
C VAL A 418 -8.79 17.02 7.40
N GLY A 419 -8.10 17.96 8.05
CA GLY A 419 -7.12 18.84 7.40
C GLY A 419 -5.71 18.29 7.57
N LEU A 420 -4.83 18.48 6.57
CA LEU A 420 -3.42 18.10 6.69
C LEU A 420 -2.54 19.30 7.07
N GLU A 421 -2.89 20.52 6.65
CA GLU A 421 -2.15 21.74 6.94
C GLU A 421 -3.07 22.84 7.53
N PRO A 422 -3.12 23.01 8.87
CA PRO A 422 -2.50 22.18 9.91
C PRO A 422 -3.22 20.83 10.09
N LEU A 423 -2.48 19.81 10.54
CA LEU A 423 -3.03 18.48 10.79
C LEU A 423 -4.12 18.56 11.85
N SER A 424 -5.36 18.27 11.46
CA SER A 424 -6.51 18.39 12.35
C SER A 424 -7.60 17.40 11.95
N ALA A 425 -8.37 16.89 12.91
CA ALA A 425 -9.47 15.98 12.66
C ALA A 425 -10.64 16.30 13.58
N GLN A 426 -11.84 16.52 13.03
CA GLN A 426 -13.05 16.79 13.82
C GLN A 426 -14.20 15.92 13.31
N GLY A 427 -14.89 15.20 14.20
CA GLY A 427 -15.97 14.31 13.79
C GLY A 427 -16.67 13.58 14.93
N THR A 428 -17.67 12.78 14.59
CA THR A 428 -18.35 11.88 15.51
C THR A 428 -17.67 10.51 15.50
N LEU A 429 -17.29 10.02 16.67
CA LEU A 429 -16.71 8.70 16.91
C LEU A 429 -17.75 7.82 17.61
N GLU A 430 -18.03 6.66 17.03
CA GLU A 430 -18.84 5.60 17.63
C GLU A 430 -18.02 4.31 17.73
N ALA A 431 -17.84 3.84 18.95
CA ALA A 431 -17.11 2.65 19.31
C ALA A 431 -18.00 1.73 20.14
N ALA A 432 -18.01 0.43 19.83
CA ALA A 432 -18.78 -0.57 20.55
C ALA A 432 -17.96 -1.85 20.74
N ARG A 433 -17.87 -2.31 21.99
CA ARG A 433 -17.17 -3.54 22.38
C ARG A 433 -15.69 -3.61 21.91
N LEU A 434 -14.99 -2.48 21.87
CA LEU A 434 -13.57 -2.45 21.52
C LEU A 434 -12.76 -3.26 22.54
N PRO A 435 -11.93 -4.23 22.10
CA PRO A 435 -11.16 -5.07 23.02
C PRO A 435 -9.96 -4.31 23.58
N VAL A 436 -10.15 -3.60 24.69
CA VAL A 436 -9.12 -2.71 25.30
C VAL A 436 -7.86 -3.50 25.68
N GLN A 437 -8.01 -4.77 26.06
CA GLN A 437 -6.88 -5.69 26.33
C GLN A 437 -5.93 -5.89 25.13
N ALA A 438 -6.38 -5.66 23.89
CA ALA A 438 -5.51 -5.73 22.70
C ALA A 438 -4.42 -4.66 22.71
N PHE A 439 -4.73 -3.51 23.33
CA PHE A 439 -3.92 -2.31 23.37
C PHE A 439 -3.26 -2.09 24.74
N GLU A 440 -3.42 -3.02 25.69
CA GLU A 440 -2.76 -3.00 27.00
C GLU A 440 -1.25 -2.74 26.93
N PRO A 441 -0.48 -3.23 25.93
CA PRO A 441 0.93 -2.88 25.82
C PRO A 441 1.21 -1.38 25.75
N TYR A 442 0.31 -0.54 25.23
CA TYR A 442 0.55 0.90 25.05
C TYR A 442 0.30 1.75 26.31
N PHE A 443 -0.55 1.29 27.23
CA PHE A 443 -0.95 2.07 28.42
C PHE A 443 -0.85 1.28 29.73
N GLY A 444 -0.56 -0.02 29.70
CA GLY A 444 -0.57 -0.90 30.86
C GLY A 444 0.43 -0.50 31.95
N ASP A 445 1.53 0.16 31.59
CA ASP A 445 2.50 0.69 32.56
C ASP A 445 1.99 1.97 33.26
N LEU A 446 0.97 2.67 32.72
CA LEU A 446 0.25 3.77 33.40
C LEU A 446 -0.83 3.27 34.36
N LEU A 447 -1.22 2.00 34.26
CA LEU A 447 -2.24 1.38 35.11
C LEU A 447 -1.59 0.55 36.21
N ASN A 448 -2.09 0.65 37.44
CA ASN A 448 -1.67 -0.21 38.55
C ASN A 448 -2.37 -1.59 38.58
N VAL A 449 -3.00 -1.97 37.46
CA VAL A 449 -3.78 -3.19 37.30
C VAL A 449 -3.41 -3.90 36.00
N ASP A 450 -3.37 -5.24 36.01
CA ASP A 450 -3.23 -6.03 34.80
C ASP A 450 -4.61 -6.29 34.20
N LEU A 451 -4.80 -5.86 32.95
CA LEU A 451 -6.08 -5.93 32.26
C LEU A 451 -6.24 -7.27 31.54
N LEU A 452 -7.15 -8.13 32.03
CA LEU A 452 -7.45 -9.42 31.40
C LEU A 452 -8.46 -9.28 30.27
N ARG A 453 -9.49 -8.45 30.49
CA ARG A 453 -10.52 -8.09 29.50
C ARG A 453 -11.20 -6.79 29.91
N ALA A 454 -11.47 -5.93 28.94
CA ALA A 454 -12.43 -4.85 29.02
C ALA A 454 -12.93 -4.52 27.62
N ASP A 455 -14.23 -4.52 27.44
CA ASP A 455 -14.87 -4.20 26.18
C ASP A 455 -15.37 -2.75 26.29
N ALA A 456 -14.67 -1.79 25.66
CA ALA A 456 -15.04 -0.38 25.73
C ALA A 456 -16.08 0.00 24.68
N GLY A 457 -16.98 0.91 25.05
CA GLY A 457 -17.83 1.65 24.12
C GLY A 457 -17.68 3.14 24.34
N PHE A 458 -17.72 3.91 23.27
CA PHE A 458 -17.69 5.37 23.30
C PHE A 458 -18.63 5.91 22.22
N LYS A 459 -19.37 6.97 22.51
CA LYS A 459 -20.13 7.71 21.50
C LYS A 459 -19.99 9.20 21.79
N GLY A 460 -19.38 9.94 20.87
CA GLY A 460 -19.10 11.35 21.11
C GLY A 460 -18.52 12.10 19.92
N ARG A 461 -18.26 13.39 20.13
CA ARG A 461 -17.47 14.24 19.25
C ARG A 461 -16.01 14.21 19.69
N VAL A 462 -15.12 14.10 18.72
CA VAL A 462 -13.67 14.22 18.91
C VAL A 462 -13.20 15.38 18.05
N ALA A 463 -12.43 16.30 18.63
CA ALA A 463 -11.80 17.40 17.94
C ALA A 463 -10.31 17.43 18.29
N PHE A 464 -9.47 17.12 17.31
CA PHE A 464 -8.02 17.16 17.36
C PHE A 464 -7.48 18.26 16.46
N THR A 465 -6.46 18.96 16.93
CA THR A 465 -5.67 19.90 16.12
C THR A 465 -4.21 19.87 16.57
N GLN A 466 -3.30 19.54 15.67
CA GLN A 466 -1.88 19.73 15.87
C GLN A 466 -1.56 21.23 15.72
N THR A 467 -1.03 21.85 16.77
CA THR A 467 -0.57 23.25 16.72
C THR A 467 0.95 23.31 16.84
N ALA A 468 1.55 24.45 16.48
CA ALA A 468 2.98 24.69 16.65
C ALA A 468 3.45 24.60 18.12
N HIS A 469 2.54 24.78 19.09
CA HIS A 469 2.82 24.65 20.52
C HIS A 469 2.61 23.23 21.06
N GLY A 470 2.10 22.31 20.24
CA GLY A 470 1.76 20.93 20.60
C GLY A 470 0.33 20.54 20.19
N PRO A 471 -0.05 19.26 20.38
CA PRO A 471 -1.39 18.77 20.07
C PRO A 471 -2.43 19.36 21.03
N ARG A 472 -3.62 19.64 20.51
CA ARG A 472 -4.83 19.88 21.30
C ARG A 472 -5.85 18.78 21.00
N LEU A 473 -6.45 18.24 22.05
CA LEU A 473 -7.50 17.23 21.94
C LEU A 473 -8.66 17.61 22.87
N ARG A 474 -9.87 17.64 22.30
CA ARG A 474 -11.14 17.67 23.05
C ARG A 474 -11.96 16.46 22.67
N VAL A 475 -12.53 15.81 23.68
CA VAL A 475 -13.42 14.67 23.53
C VAL A 475 -14.67 14.96 24.36
N GLU A 476 -15.84 14.90 23.74
CA GLU A 476 -17.12 15.12 24.41
C GLU A 476 -18.07 13.98 24.03
N GLY A 477 -18.55 13.19 24.98
CA GLY A 477 -19.45 12.07 24.67
C GLY A 477 -19.78 11.22 25.88
N ASP A 478 -20.23 9.99 25.65
CA ASP A 478 -20.48 9.01 26.70
C ASP A 478 -19.51 7.84 26.56
N ALA A 479 -18.91 7.41 27.68
CA ALA A 479 -17.99 6.29 27.73
C ALA A 479 -18.56 5.16 28.63
N ARG A 480 -18.39 3.92 28.18
CA ARG A 480 -18.76 2.72 28.95
C ARG A 480 -17.69 1.65 28.85
N VAL A 481 -17.53 0.89 29.93
CA VAL A 481 -16.66 -0.29 29.97
C VAL A 481 -17.49 -1.49 30.41
N GLU A 482 -17.47 -2.54 29.60
CA GLU A 482 -18.21 -3.78 29.79
C GLU A 482 -17.24 -4.94 30.01
N GLU A 483 -17.71 -5.99 30.70
CA GLU A 483 -16.93 -7.21 30.97
C GLU A 483 -15.55 -7.01 31.63
N LEU A 484 -15.35 -5.92 32.38
CA LEU A 484 -14.09 -5.59 33.05
C LEU A 484 -13.62 -6.70 34.00
N ARG A 485 -12.43 -7.23 33.71
CA ARG A 485 -11.69 -8.21 34.51
C ARG A 485 -10.25 -7.73 34.66
N THR A 486 -9.83 -7.51 35.90
CA THR A 486 -8.46 -7.10 36.23
C THR A 486 -7.87 -7.94 37.35
N PHE A 487 -6.54 -7.97 37.41
CA PHE A 487 -5.79 -8.28 38.63
C PHE A 487 -5.16 -7.00 39.16
N SER A 488 -5.19 -6.79 40.48
CA SER A 488 -4.37 -5.76 41.12
C SER A 488 -2.91 -6.20 41.15
N ARG A 489 -1.96 -5.32 40.80
CA ARG A 489 -0.53 -5.63 40.96
C ARG A 489 -0.15 -5.58 42.46
N PRO A 490 0.55 -6.60 43.01
CA PRO A 490 1.00 -6.58 44.40
C PRO A 490 1.86 -5.34 44.71
N GLY A 491 1.64 -4.73 45.88
CA GLY A 491 2.31 -3.49 46.30
C GLY A 491 1.40 -2.25 46.36
N THR A 492 0.10 -2.38 46.04
CA THR A 492 -0.87 -1.27 45.99
C THR A 492 -1.92 -1.29 47.12
N ALA A 493 -1.71 -2.12 48.15
CA ALA A 493 -2.48 -2.01 49.38
C ALA A 493 -2.12 -0.68 50.07
N VAL A 494 -3.05 0.27 50.08
CA VAL A 494 -2.94 1.44 50.96
C VAL A 494 -3.03 0.91 52.39
N SER A 495 -1.89 0.82 53.08
CA SER A 495 -1.86 0.53 54.50
C SER A 495 -2.73 1.58 55.21
N GLY A 496 -3.86 1.14 55.76
CA GLY A 496 -4.87 1.99 56.39
C GLY A 496 -4.45 2.51 57.77
N ASP A 497 -3.17 2.85 57.93
CA ASP A 497 -2.59 3.38 59.16
C ASP A 497 -1.60 4.50 58.80
N ALA A 498 -2.16 5.68 58.53
CA ALA A 498 -1.44 6.93 58.47
C ALA A 498 -1.85 7.74 59.71
N PRO A 499 -0.93 8.08 60.62
CA PRO A 499 -1.28 8.81 61.83
C PRO A 499 -1.80 10.21 61.48
N VAL A 500 -2.88 10.62 62.11
CA VAL A 500 -3.51 11.94 61.90
C VAL A 500 -2.51 13.04 62.27
N PRO A 501 -2.07 13.89 61.33
CA PRO A 501 -1.24 15.04 61.67
C PRO A 501 -2.09 16.08 62.41
N ALA A 502 -1.58 16.55 63.56
CA ALA A 502 -2.23 17.60 64.32
C ALA A 502 -2.27 18.93 63.52
N ALA A 503 -3.32 19.72 63.76
CA ALA A 503 -3.53 20.99 63.05
C ALA A 503 -2.43 22.01 63.36
N GLY A 504 -1.78 22.57 62.33
CA GLY A 504 -0.84 23.67 62.48
C GLY A 504 -0.12 24.06 61.18
N ALA A 505 -0.01 25.37 60.96
CA ALA A 505 0.78 26.07 59.93
C ALA A 505 0.33 25.97 58.45
N SER A 506 0.14 27.15 57.87
CA SER A 506 -0.27 27.43 56.49
C SER A 506 0.92 27.62 55.54
N ALA A 507 0.81 27.12 54.30
CA ALA A 507 1.67 27.48 53.16
C ALA A 507 0.86 27.35 51.82
N PRO A 508 1.26 28.03 50.73
CA PRO A 508 0.31 28.48 49.71
C PRO A 508 0.05 27.51 48.54
N ALA A 509 -1.03 27.82 47.80
CA ALA A 509 -1.50 27.04 46.66
C ALA A 509 -0.70 27.29 45.36
N ASN A 510 -0.33 26.20 44.67
CA ASN A 510 -0.41 26.09 43.20
C ASN A 510 -0.10 24.66 42.72
N ALA A 511 -1.15 23.88 42.41
CA ALA A 511 -1.07 22.68 41.58
C ALA A 511 -2.49 22.23 41.19
N THR A 512 -3.06 22.83 40.14
CA THR A 512 -4.43 22.51 39.68
C THR A 512 -4.47 21.17 38.95
N ARG A 513 -4.43 20.07 39.72
CA ARG A 513 -4.68 18.72 39.21
C ARG A 513 -6.16 18.60 38.85
N ALA A 514 -6.47 18.22 37.61
CA ALA A 514 -7.85 18.08 37.15
C ALA A 514 -8.60 17.00 37.96
N GLU A 515 -9.59 17.42 38.76
CA GLU A 515 -10.47 16.51 39.49
C GLU A 515 -11.49 15.87 38.55
N VAL A 516 -11.27 14.61 38.17
CA VAL A 516 -12.34 13.78 37.60
C VAL A 516 -13.27 13.35 38.73
N LYS A 517 -14.33 14.13 38.97
CA LYS A 517 -15.38 13.85 39.98
C LYS A 517 -16.20 12.62 39.60
N SER A 518 -15.66 11.45 39.92
CA SER A 518 -16.36 10.16 39.82
C SER A 518 -17.24 9.93 41.04
N GLN A 519 -18.46 10.49 41.03
CA GLN A 519 -19.48 10.18 42.03
C GLN A 519 -20.10 8.79 41.78
N ALA A 520 -19.47 7.76 42.34
CA ALA A 520 -20.10 6.47 42.56
C ALA A 520 -19.79 6.00 43.98
N ALA A 521 -20.79 5.98 44.85
CA ALA A 521 -20.64 5.55 46.24
C ALA A 521 -20.20 4.06 46.29
N LEU A 522 -19.03 3.80 46.84
CA LEU A 522 -18.46 2.46 46.93
C LEU A 522 -18.68 1.87 48.32
N ALA A 523 -19.70 1.01 48.44
CA ALA A 523 -19.72 -0.04 49.45
C ALA A 523 -19.15 -1.32 48.82
N PRO A 524 -17.86 -1.68 49.03
CA PRO A 524 -17.33 -2.95 48.55
C PRO A 524 -17.94 -4.10 49.35
N THR A 525 -18.58 -5.05 48.67
CA THR A 525 -18.99 -6.33 49.28
C THR A 525 -17.75 -7.19 49.54
N ALA A 526 -17.08 -6.93 50.66
CA ALA A 526 -15.87 -7.64 51.06
C ALA A 526 -16.22 -9.04 51.62
N ALA A 527 -16.02 -10.08 50.81
CA ALA A 527 -16.01 -11.45 51.30
C ALA A 527 -14.70 -11.72 52.06
N ARG A 528 -14.65 -11.35 53.34
CA ARG A 528 -13.53 -11.66 54.24
C ARG A 528 -13.42 -13.17 54.44
N SER A 529 -12.49 -13.80 53.72
CA SER A 529 -11.96 -15.12 54.05
C SER A 529 -10.45 -14.98 54.25
N ALA A 530 -9.98 -15.39 55.42
CA ALA A 530 -8.59 -15.19 55.83
C ALA A 530 -7.64 -16.21 55.18
N THR A 531 -6.35 -15.89 55.21
CA THR A 531 -5.19 -16.65 54.71
C THR A 531 -4.90 -16.55 53.20
N GLY A 532 -3.68 -16.09 52.89
CA GLY A 532 -3.15 -15.92 51.54
C GLY A 532 -3.07 -14.46 51.09
N LEU A 533 -1.86 -13.96 50.80
CA LEU A 533 -1.63 -12.70 50.08
C LEU A 533 -2.01 -12.90 48.60
N GLY A 534 -3.32 -12.95 48.34
CA GLY A 534 -3.90 -13.31 47.05
C GLY A 534 -3.95 -12.14 46.07
N SER A 535 -3.69 -12.42 44.80
CA SER A 535 -3.96 -11.51 43.68
C SER A 535 -5.47 -11.38 43.46
N GLU A 536 -6.08 -10.42 44.16
CA GLU A 536 -7.53 -10.20 44.11
C GLU A 536 -8.00 -9.92 42.67
N ARG A 537 -9.03 -10.67 42.25
CA ARG A 537 -9.70 -10.49 40.95
C ARG A 537 -10.89 -9.55 41.11
N LEU A 538 -10.75 -8.34 40.57
CA LEU A 538 -11.88 -7.43 40.44
C LEU A 538 -12.64 -7.76 39.14
N ARG A 539 -13.94 -8.04 39.28
CA ARG A 539 -14.87 -8.30 38.18
C ARG A 539 -16.02 -7.31 38.27
N ARG A 540 -16.23 -6.49 37.23
CA ARG A 540 -17.44 -5.67 37.08
C ARG A 540 -18.16 -6.02 35.78
N LYS A 541 -19.49 -6.02 35.78
CA LYS A 541 -20.29 -6.28 34.57
C LYS A 541 -20.36 -5.07 33.64
N GLN A 542 -20.60 -3.88 34.20
CA GLN A 542 -20.65 -2.61 33.47
C GLN A 542 -20.14 -1.49 34.38
N LEU A 543 -19.45 -0.52 33.79
CA LEU A 543 -19.09 0.78 34.34
C LEU A 543 -19.50 1.83 33.31
N ARG A 544 -20.22 2.88 33.72
CA ARG A 544 -20.56 4.03 32.87
C ARG A 544 -19.85 5.27 33.39
N LEU A 545 -19.47 6.12 32.45
CA LEU A 545 -18.89 7.44 32.67
C LEU A 545 -19.68 8.38 31.75
N ASP A 546 -20.67 9.05 32.34
CA ASP A 546 -21.56 9.96 31.63
C ASP A 546 -20.82 11.29 31.41
N ALA A 547 -20.87 11.82 30.18
CA ALA A 547 -20.25 13.10 29.78
C ALA A 547 -18.76 13.35 30.18
N PRO A 548 -17.76 12.49 29.86
CA PRO A 548 -16.36 12.86 30.00
C PRO A 548 -15.99 13.99 29.03
N ASP A 549 -15.44 15.08 29.56
CA ASP A 549 -14.76 16.17 28.81
C ASP A 549 -13.27 16.22 29.17
N PRO A 550 -12.45 15.20 28.82
CA PRO A 550 -11.02 15.29 28.95
C PRO A 550 -10.45 16.24 27.88
N ARG A 551 -9.70 17.23 28.34
CA ARG A 551 -9.01 18.20 27.50
C ARG A 551 -7.51 18.01 27.63
N LEU A 552 -6.85 17.76 26.50
CA LEU A 552 -5.39 17.82 26.41
C LEU A 552 -5.01 19.19 25.83
N GLU A 553 -4.32 20.00 26.62
CA GLU A 553 -3.69 21.24 26.17
C GLU A 553 -2.20 21.00 25.88
N PRO A 554 -1.55 21.88 25.10
CA PRO A 554 -0.19 21.61 24.61
C PRO A 554 0.84 21.52 25.75
N GLY A 555 1.62 20.45 25.76
CA GLY A 555 2.70 20.24 26.74
C GLY A 555 2.30 19.43 27.99
N GLN A 556 1.17 18.72 27.97
CA GLN A 556 0.76 17.75 29.01
C GLN A 556 0.76 16.30 28.50
#